data_AF-A0A7X7I3W2-F1
#
_entry.id   AF-A0A7X7I3W2-F1
#
_cell.length_a   1.000
_cell.length_b   1.000
_cell.length_c   1.000
_cell.angle_alpha   90.00
_cell.angle_beta   90.00
_cell.angle_gamma   90.00
#
_symmetry.space_group_name_H-M   'P 1'
#
loop_
_entity.id
_entity.type
_entity.pdbx_description
1 polymer ?
#
loop_
_entity_poly.entity_id
_entity_poly.type
_entity_poly.pdbx_seq_one_letter_code
_entity_poly.pdbx_strand_id
1 'polypeptide(L)'
;MKRRNRFSHRMFLFLLCLLFLSFGSAEAATWTVTRTLDDGSTGTLSHAVTHAAAGDSIVFAGNVTTVDLTSTLYLNKALTISGPATIRQTGANERVLHVTADCTLTSLTITGGNFVPGTHIGNYWDGAGLYNYANLTMNNCTVTGNTVGGGVYNVKNLTMTGCTISNNTCAGSRHAGGINNEAKSSSAPVLTMYNCVVEGNSNPDTYGGGVFNGEKLFMYGCTVRNNSSRGSGGGIYLNLFSETTLAQGCVVTGNSPDQICGPGQYGSLSIDGSCTVGNTAGNKAVALSGFAQGSVPELRKTTGEPDVVAAEGALNDSGSGLFTSVKNTLHIDLGASGEVVAGLASMSATLYNAFTYENVPLADAS
;
A
#
# COMPACT_ATOMS: atom_id res chain seq x y z
N MET A 1 34.79 -4.01 -78.76
CA MET A 1 33.85 -2.90 -78.46
C MET A 1 32.49 -3.54 -78.15
N LYS A 2 32.05 -3.79 -76.91
CA LYS A 2 31.62 -2.86 -75.87
C LYS A 2 31.66 -3.61 -74.52
N ARG A 3 32.25 -2.99 -73.50
CA ARG A 3 32.16 -3.41 -72.08
C ARG A 3 30.70 -3.26 -71.63
N ARG A 4 30.11 -4.31 -71.04
CA ARG A 4 28.74 -4.29 -70.51
C ARG A 4 28.78 -4.31 -68.98
N ASN A 5 28.25 -3.24 -68.41
CA ASN A 5 28.04 -2.88 -67.00
C ASN A 5 28.16 -4.00 -65.94
N ARG A 6 29.17 -3.87 -65.08
CA ARG A 6 29.19 -4.42 -63.70
C ARG A 6 29.18 -3.29 -62.65
N PHE A 7 28.37 -2.27 -62.89
CA PHE A 7 28.18 -1.11 -62.00
C PHE A 7 26.69 -0.95 -61.70
N SER A 8 26.10 -1.83 -60.89
CA SER A 8 24.76 -1.56 -60.33
C SER A 8 24.38 -2.29 -59.05
N HIS A 9 25.09 -3.36 -58.64
CA HIS A 9 24.71 -4.11 -57.43
C HIS A 9 25.57 -3.78 -56.19
N ARG A 10 26.84 -3.40 -56.35
CA ARG A 10 27.71 -3.03 -55.22
C ARG A 10 27.47 -1.61 -54.70
N MET A 11 26.94 -0.72 -55.54
CA MET A 11 26.64 0.66 -55.16
C MET A 11 25.29 0.80 -54.45
N PHE A 12 24.36 -0.14 -54.68
CA PHE A 12 23.07 -0.17 -53.99
C PHE A 12 23.17 -0.77 -52.57
N LEU A 13 24.07 -1.75 -52.37
CA LEU A 13 24.32 -2.33 -51.04
C LEU A 13 25.07 -1.36 -50.10
N PHE A 14 25.95 -0.51 -50.64
CA PHE A 14 26.62 0.53 -49.86
C PHE A 14 25.70 1.68 -49.45
N LEU A 15 24.71 2.03 -50.29
CA LEU A 15 23.70 3.03 -49.94
C LEU A 15 22.69 2.53 -48.91
N LEU A 16 22.40 1.21 -48.89
CA LEU A 16 21.52 0.60 -47.89
C LEU A 16 22.21 0.49 -46.53
N CYS A 17 23.51 0.15 -46.46
CA CYS A 17 24.26 0.14 -45.21
C CYS A 17 24.50 1.54 -44.60
N LEU A 18 24.54 2.60 -45.41
CA LEU A 18 24.61 3.99 -44.92
C LEU A 18 23.26 4.53 -44.43
N LEU A 19 22.13 3.94 -44.83
CA LEU A 19 20.81 4.24 -44.27
C LEU A 19 20.53 3.53 -42.93
N PHE A 20 21.33 2.52 -42.56
CA PHE A 20 21.24 1.82 -41.27
C PHE A 20 22.23 2.34 -40.21
N LEU A 21 23.06 3.34 -40.54
CA LEU A 21 24.05 3.93 -39.63
C LEU A 21 23.61 5.25 -38.98
N SER A 22 22.34 5.63 -39.12
CA SER A 22 21.75 6.79 -38.42
C SER A 22 20.51 6.43 -37.60
N PHE A 23 20.43 5.21 -37.07
CA PHE A 23 19.72 5.04 -35.80
C PHE A 23 20.70 5.45 -34.69
N GLY A 24 20.99 6.75 -34.64
CA GLY A 24 21.44 7.32 -33.38
C GLY A 24 20.36 6.96 -32.37
N SER A 25 20.76 6.33 -31.27
CA SER A 25 19.91 6.25 -30.09
C SER A 25 19.40 7.67 -29.87
N ALA A 26 18.09 7.91 -30.08
CA ALA A 26 17.49 9.19 -29.76
C ALA A 26 17.74 9.36 -28.26
N GLU A 27 18.66 10.26 -27.92
CA GLU A 27 18.94 10.57 -26.53
C GLU A 27 17.65 11.16 -25.96
N ALA A 28 17.18 10.61 -24.84
CA ALA A 28 15.99 11.09 -24.17
C ALA A 28 16.13 12.59 -23.91
N ALA A 29 15.22 13.40 -24.45
CA ALA A 29 15.29 14.84 -24.29
C ALA A 29 14.91 15.22 -22.86
N THR A 30 15.49 16.33 -22.37
CA THR A 30 15.09 16.91 -21.08
C THR A 30 14.31 18.21 -21.31
N TRP A 31 13.08 18.23 -20.84
CA TRP A 31 12.19 19.39 -20.87
C TRP A 31 12.24 20.11 -19.53
N THR A 32 12.47 21.42 -19.54
CA THR A 32 12.47 22.24 -18.32
C THR A 32 11.20 23.07 -18.22
N VAL A 33 10.44 22.86 -17.15
CA VAL A 33 9.28 23.68 -16.77
C VAL A 33 9.80 24.97 -16.14
N THR A 34 9.44 26.11 -16.73
CA THR A 34 9.87 27.45 -16.32
C THR A 34 8.71 28.34 -15.89
N ARG A 35 7.47 27.87 -16.06
CA ARG A 35 6.23 28.60 -15.77
C ARG A 35 5.31 27.74 -14.90
N THR A 36 4.52 28.41 -14.05
CA THR A 36 3.65 27.78 -13.05
C THR A 36 2.19 27.62 -13.50
N LEU A 37 1.81 28.25 -14.62
CA LEU A 37 0.45 28.25 -15.15
C LEU A 37 0.16 26.97 -15.95
N ASP A 38 -1.13 26.64 -16.08
CA ASP A 38 -1.65 25.58 -16.94
C ASP A 38 -2.43 26.17 -18.13
N ASP A 39 -1.72 26.93 -18.98
CA ASP A 39 -2.27 27.57 -20.18
C ASP A 39 -1.81 26.89 -21.49
N GLY A 40 -1.06 25.79 -21.38
CA GLY A 40 -0.49 25.06 -22.52
C GLY A 40 0.61 25.81 -23.28
N SER A 41 1.03 26.99 -22.80
CA SER A 41 2.12 27.76 -23.42
C SER A 41 3.48 27.12 -23.16
N THR A 42 4.47 27.40 -24.03
CA THR A 42 5.83 26.91 -23.88
C THR A 42 6.40 27.27 -22.50
N GLY A 43 7.02 26.28 -21.84
CA GLY A 43 7.57 26.41 -20.50
C GLY A 43 6.63 25.98 -19.38
N THR A 44 5.37 25.64 -19.67
CA THR A 44 4.44 25.02 -18.70
C THR A 44 4.60 23.51 -18.64
N LEU A 45 4.14 22.90 -17.54
CA LEU A 45 4.15 21.44 -17.38
C LEU A 45 3.26 20.74 -18.42
N SER A 46 2.05 21.26 -18.67
CA SER A 46 1.13 20.69 -19.65
C SER A 46 1.70 20.75 -21.07
N HIS A 47 2.38 21.84 -21.43
CA HIS A 47 3.13 21.89 -22.69
C HIS A 47 4.24 20.84 -22.75
N ALA A 48 5.06 20.70 -21.71
CA ALA A 48 6.15 19.73 -21.68
C ALA A 48 5.66 18.30 -21.87
N VAL A 49 4.64 17.86 -21.11
CA VAL A 49 4.03 16.53 -21.24
C VAL A 49 3.45 16.30 -22.63
N THR A 50 2.80 17.31 -23.21
CA THR A 50 2.17 17.22 -24.53
C THR A 50 3.18 17.02 -25.65
N HIS A 51 4.35 17.67 -25.58
CA HIS A 51 5.33 17.68 -26.66
C HIS A 51 6.50 16.72 -26.46
N ALA A 52 6.73 16.25 -25.24
CA ALA A 52 7.74 15.22 -24.95
C ALA A 52 7.47 13.92 -25.73
N ALA A 53 8.55 13.28 -26.16
CA ALA A 53 8.52 11.93 -26.72
C ALA A 53 8.54 10.88 -25.59
N ALA A 54 8.19 9.63 -25.92
CA ALA A 54 8.33 8.54 -24.97
C ALA A 54 9.82 8.31 -24.64
N GLY A 55 10.14 8.21 -23.35
CA GLY A 55 11.50 8.12 -22.81
C GLY A 55 12.04 9.45 -22.28
N ASP A 56 11.44 10.58 -22.64
CA ASP A 56 11.90 11.91 -22.23
C ASP A 56 11.80 12.16 -20.73
N SER A 57 12.61 13.09 -20.25
CA SER A 57 12.59 13.59 -18.88
C SER A 57 12.00 15.00 -18.80
N ILE A 58 11.29 15.29 -17.71
CA ILE A 58 10.75 16.61 -17.38
C ILE A 58 11.29 17.02 -16.01
N VAL A 59 11.88 18.21 -15.94
CA VAL A 59 12.44 18.81 -14.72
C VAL A 59 11.86 20.21 -14.52
N PHE A 60 12.00 20.76 -13.31
CA PHE A 60 11.51 22.09 -12.96
C PHE A 60 12.68 23.04 -12.77
N ALA A 61 12.60 24.24 -13.34
CA ALA A 61 13.54 25.31 -13.04
C ALA A 61 13.49 25.64 -11.54
N GLY A 62 14.61 26.05 -10.93
CA GLY A 62 14.71 26.20 -9.48
C GLY A 62 13.74 27.22 -8.86
N ASN A 63 13.16 28.13 -9.65
CA ASN A 63 12.14 29.07 -9.23
C ASN A 63 10.69 28.53 -9.35
N VAL A 64 10.48 27.39 -9.99
CA VAL A 64 9.18 26.74 -10.17
C VAL A 64 8.98 25.72 -9.06
N THR A 65 8.44 26.18 -7.93
CA THR A 65 8.19 25.34 -6.75
C THR A 65 6.79 24.73 -6.75
N THR A 66 5.82 25.39 -7.39
CA THR A 66 4.43 24.94 -7.51
C THR A 66 3.91 25.22 -8.92
N VAL A 67 3.31 24.21 -9.55
CA VAL A 67 2.55 24.32 -10.80
C VAL A 67 1.09 24.07 -10.49
N ASP A 68 0.24 24.99 -10.94
CA ASP A 68 -1.21 24.91 -10.78
C ASP A 68 -1.81 24.36 -12.05
N LEU A 69 -2.50 23.23 -11.93
CA LEU A 69 -3.32 22.63 -12.97
C LEU A 69 -4.75 23.15 -12.87
N THR A 70 -5.40 23.28 -14.02
CA THR A 70 -6.82 23.62 -14.13
C THR A 70 -7.67 22.46 -14.62
N SER A 71 -7.03 21.41 -15.14
CA SER A 71 -7.63 20.16 -15.58
C SER A 71 -6.71 18.97 -15.25
N THR A 72 -7.24 17.75 -15.32
CA THR A 72 -6.45 16.52 -15.12
C THR A 72 -5.24 16.48 -16.08
N LEU A 73 -4.03 16.28 -15.55
CA LEU A 73 -2.84 16.06 -16.37
C LEU A 73 -2.71 14.58 -16.75
N TYR A 74 -2.79 14.30 -18.04
CA TYR A 74 -2.68 12.95 -18.58
C TYR A 74 -1.23 12.59 -18.92
N LEU A 75 -0.70 11.57 -18.25
CA LEU A 75 0.62 10.99 -18.55
C LEU A 75 0.42 9.75 -19.45
N ASN A 76 0.41 9.99 -20.75
CA ASN A 76 0.08 8.99 -21.78
C ASN A 76 1.28 8.53 -22.61
N LYS A 77 2.49 8.88 -22.18
CA LYS A 77 3.76 8.44 -22.77
C LYS A 77 4.70 8.00 -21.66
N ALA A 78 5.70 7.20 -22.01
CA ALA A 78 6.72 6.86 -21.04
C ALA A 78 7.53 8.11 -20.68
N LEU A 79 7.49 8.55 -19.42
CA LEU A 79 8.13 9.81 -18.99
C LEU A 79 8.79 9.67 -17.63
N THR A 80 9.90 10.40 -17.44
CA THR A 80 10.50 10.61 -16.11
C THR A 80 10.25 12.06 -15.68
N ILE A 81 9.52 12.28 -14.59
CA ILE A 81 9.23 13.63 -14.07
C ILE A 81 9.89 13.80 -12.71
N SER A 82 10.83 14.74 -12.61
CA SER A 82 11.67 14.92 -11.43
C SER A 82 11.55 16.33 -10.85
N GLY A 83 11.19 16.40 -9.57
CA GLY A 83 11.13 17.61 -8.78
C GLY A 83 12.49 18.03 -8.17
N PRO A 84 12.48 18.84 -7.09
CA PRO A 84 11.33 19.13 -6.23
C PRO A 84 10.32 20.09 -6.86
N ALA A 85 9.04 19.69 -6.91
CA ALA A 85 7.94 20.58 -7.30
C ALA A 85 6.60 20.07 -6.75
N THR A 86 5.69 21.00 -6.48
CA THR A 86 4.29 20.71 -6.18
C THR A 86 3.45 20.82 -7.44
N ILE A 87 2.69 19.78 -7.77
CA ILE A 87 1.66 19.78 -8.80
C ILE A 87 0.32 19.84 -8.07
N ARG A 88 -0.37 20.98 -8.19
CA ARG A 88 -1.60 21.27 -7.46
C ARG A 88 -2.77 21.42 -8.42
N GLN A 89 -3.85 20.68 -8.19
CA GLN A 89 -5.11 20.89 -8.90
C GLN A 89 -5.87 22.09 -8.31
N THR A 90 -6.38 22.94 -9.19
CA THR A 90 -7.20 24.13 -8.85
C THR A 90 -8.56 24.14 -9.54
N GLY A 91 -8.73 23.30 -10.56
CA GLY A 91 -10.00 23.01 -11.19
C GLY A 91 -10.98 22.32 -10.24
N ALA A 92 -12.27 22.47 -10.54
CA ALA A 92 -13.34 21.81 -9.81
C ALA A 92 -13.61 20.42 -10.42
N ASN A 93 -13.77 19.41 -9.57
CA ASN A 93 -14.08 18.03 -9.97
C ASN A 93 -12.99 17.42 -10.87
N GLU A 94 -11.73 17.64 -10.54
CA GLU A 94 -10.59 17.21 -11.35
C GLU A 94 -9.63 16.32 -10.56
N ARG A 95 -8.96 15.42 -11.27
CA ARG A 95 -7.78 14.72 -10.72
C ARG A 95 -6.57 15.61 -10.84
N VAL A 96 -5.51 15.34 -10.07
CA VAL A 96 -4.21 15.92 -10.39
C VAL A 96 -3.60 15.18 -11.57
N LEU A 97 -3.38 13.86 -11.43
CA LEU A 97 -2.69 13.03 -12.41
C LEU A 97 -3.53 11.83 -12.86
N HIS A 98 -3.49 11.53 -14.16
CA HIS A 98 -3.99 10.27 -14.73
C HIS A 98 -2.89 9.62 -15.58
N VAL A 99 -2.39 8.48 -15.11
CA VAL A 99 -1.24 7.78 -15.70
C VAL A 99 -1.75 6.62 -16.53
N THR A 100 -1.52 6.66 -17.84
CA THR A 100 -1.94 5.63 -18.80
C THR A 100 -0.78 5.04 -19.60
N ALA A 101 0.45 5.49 -19.34
CA ALA A 101 1.68 4.90 -19.84
C ALA A 101 2.77 4.88 -18.75
N ASP A 102 3.81 4.09 -18.96
CA ASP A 102 4.80 3.78 -17.94
C ASP A 102 5.60 5.01 -17.49
N CYS A 103 5.47 5.43 -16.24
CA CYS A 103 6.09 6.67 -15.77
C CYS A 103 6.97 6.45 -14.53
N THR A 104 7.97 7.32 -14.37
CA THR A 104 8.73 7.48 -13.13
C THR A 104 8.54 8.89 -12.60
N LEU A 105 8.05 9.01 -11.36
CA LEU A 105 7.85 10.27 -10.67
C LEU A 105 8.83 10.34 -9.49
N THR A 106 9.62 11.41 -9.38
CA THR A 106 10.60 11.58 -8.31
C THR A 106 10.48 12.94 -7.63
N SER A 107 10.42 12.96 -6.30
CA SER A 107 10.43 14.19 -5.49
C SER A 107 9.30 15.17 -5.84
N LEU A 108 8.10 14.66 -6.13
CA LEU A 108 6.93 15.50 -6.44
C LEU A 108 5.94 15.50 -5.27
N THR A 109 5.28 16.64 -5.06
CA THR A 109 4.09 16.75 -4.22
C THR A 109 2.85 16.83 -5.11
N ILE A 110 1.87 15.95 -4.91
CA ILE A 110 0.64 15.84 -5.70
C ILE A 110 -0.54 16.17 -4.78
N THR A 111 -1.26 17.26 -5.05
CA THR A 111 -2.24 17.80 -4.09
C THR A 111 -3.43 18.51 -4.73
N GLY A 112 -4.50 18.68 -3.97
CA GLY A 112 -5.64 19.51 -4.33
C GLY A 112 -6.64 18.85 -5.28
N GLY A 113 -6.43 17.57 -5.63
CA GLY A 113 -7.41 16.80 -6.38
C GLY A 113 -8.74 16.74 -5.63
N ASN A 114 -9.84 16.87 -6.36
CA ASN A 114 -11.20 16.92 -5.81
C ASN A 114 -12.22 16.20 -6.70
N PHE A 115 -11.76 15.24 -7.50
CA PHE A 115 -12.59 14.43 -8.38
C PHE A 115 -13.69 13.69 -7.60
N VAL A 116 -14.94 13.86 -8.03
CA VAL A 116 -16.14 13.24 -7.46
C VAL A 116 -16.58 12.06 -8.33
N PRO A 117 -16.42 10.80 -7.87
CA PRO A 117 -16.91 9.62 -8.58
C PRO A 117 -18.44 9.65 -8.74
N GLY A 118 -18.95 9.11 -9.85
CA GLY A 118 -20.40 8.92 -10.02
C GLY A 118 -21.19 10.12 -10.58
N THR A 119 -20.58 11.28 -10.78
CA THR A 119 -21.17 12.36 -11.61
C THR A 119 -21.19 12.01 -13.11
N HIS A 120 -20.51 10.93 -13.50
CA HIS A 120 -20.50 10.36 -14.84
C HIS A 120 -21.07 8.95 -14.77
N ILE A 121 -22.23 8.72 -15.40
CA ILE A 121 -22.93 7.44 -15.41
C ILE A 121 -21.98 6.36 -15.98
N GLY A 122 -21.72 5.30 -15.20
CA GLY A 122 -21.02 4.09 -15.65
C GLY A 122 -19.56 3.92 -15.21
N ASN A 123 -18.98 4.85 -14.44
CA ASN A 123 -17.54 4.89 -14.18
C ASN A 123 -17.21 5.28 -12.72
N TYR A 124 -17.02 4.28 -11.84
CA TYR A 124 -16.57 4.44 -10.45
C TYR A 124 -15.04 4.62 -10.39
N TRP A 125 -14.53 5.66 -11.04
CA TRP A 125 -13.09 5.93 -11.02
C TRP A 125 -12.77 6.80 -9.82
N ASP A 126 -12.06 6.25 -8.84
CA ASP A 126 -11.52 7.02 -7.72
C ASP A 126 -10.10 7.55 -8.05
N GLY A 127 -9.43 8.13 -7.06
CA GLY A 127 -8.09 8.71 -7.17
C GLY A 127 -8.13 10.17 -7.59
N ALA A 128 -8.50 11.07 -6.67
CA ALA A 128 -8.48 12.50 -6.93
C ALA A 128 -7.05 13.04 -7.03
N GLY A 129 -6.11 12.51 -6.23
CA GLY A 129 -4.70 12.83 -6.41
C GLY A 129 -4.13 12.19 -7.67
N LEU A 130 -4.08 10.86 -7.68
CA LEU A 130 -3.45 10.09 -8.73
C LEU A 130 -4.30 8.88 -9.11
N TYR A 131 -4.56 8.73 -10.40
CA TYR A 131 -5.11 7.50 -10.96
C TYR A 131 -4.07 6.79 -11.81
N ASN A 132 -3.63 5.61 -11.38
CA ASN A 132 -2.67 4.78 -12.09
C ASN A 132 -3.34 3.66 -12.90
N TYR A 133 -3.16 3.71 -14.21
CA TYR A 133 -3.60 2.74 -15.20
C TYR A 133 -2.42 2.17 -16.02
N ALA A 134 -1.17 2.28 -15.54
CA ALA A 134 0.04 1.76 -16.19
C ALA A 134 1.07 1.25 -15.16
N ASN A 135 2.30 0.94 -15.59
CA ASN A 135 3.38 0.69 -14.64
C ASN A 135 3.93 2.03 -14.13
N LEU A 136 3.76 2.31 -12.84
CA LEU A 136 4.18 3.57 -12.24
C LEU A 136 5.22 3.32 -11.15
N THR A 137 6.33 4.06 -11.22
CA THR A 137 7.31 4.15 -10.14
C THR A 137 7.25 5.53 -9.51
N MET A 138 7.15 5.59 -8.18
CA MET A 138 7.19 6.82 -7.40
C MET A 138 8.33 6.75 -6.40
N ASN A 139 9.22 7.74 -6.42
CA ASN A 139 10.36 7.85 -5.51
C ASN A 139 10.32 9.16 -4.75
N ASN A 140 10.28 9.11 -3.42
CA ASN A 140 10.29 10.30 -2.56
C ASN A 140 9.15 11.30 -2.90
N CYS A 141 8.00 10.80 -3.34
CA CYS A 141 6.85 11.62 -3.68
C CYS A 141 5.89 11.75 -2.49
N THR A 142 5.16 12.86 -2.43
CA THR A 142 4.08 13.08 -1.46
C THR A 142 2.74 13.21 -2.19
N VAL A 143 1.72 12.44 -1.80
CA VAL A 143 0.33 12.63 -2.27
C VAL A 143 -0.50 13.08 -1.08
N THR A 144 -0.96 14.32 -1.09
CA THR A 144 -1.59 14.92 0.10
C THR A 144 -2.76 15.83 -0.21
N GLY A 145 -3.70 15.95 0.74
CA GLY A 145 -4.77 16.95 0.65
C GLY A 145 -5.69 16.75 -0.55
N ASN A 146 -5.83 15.51 -1.04
CA ASN A 146 -6.77 15.18 -2.10
C ASN A 146 -8.08 14.69 -1.48
N THR A 147 -9.20 15.15 -2.03
CA THR A 147 -10.52 15.01 -1.42
C THR A 147 -11.51 14.34 -2.36
N VAL A 148 -12.59 13.82 -1.79
CA VAL A 148 -13.68 13.09 -2.45
C VAL A 148 -13.26 11.76 -3.07
N GLY A 149 -12.34 11.75 -4.04
CA GLY A 149 -11.81 10.54 -4.68
C GLY A 149 -10.59 9.93 -3.98
N GLY A 150 -10.15 10.47 -2.83
CA GLY A 150 -8.96 9.98 -2.12
C GLY A 150 -7.63 10.30 -2.82
N GLY A 151 -6.54 9.75 -2.27
CA GLY A 151 -5.16 10.03 -2.69
C GLY A 151 -4.78 9.32 -3.98
N VAL A 152 -4.64 8.00 -3.90
CA VAL A 152 -4.15 7.15 -4.99
C VAL A 152 -5.18 6.07 -5.31
N TYR A 153 -5.49 5.94 -6.59
CA TYR A 153 -6.21 4.80 -7.12
C TYR A 153 -5.31 4.03 -8.09
N ASN A 154 -5.01 2.79 -7.76
CA ASN A 154 -4.12 1.91 -8.51
C ASN A 154 -4.90 0.71 -9.05
N VAL A 155 -4.88 0.55 -10.37
CA VAL A 155 -5.45 -0.61 -11.05
C VAL A 155 -4.44 -1.35 -11.94
N LYS A 156 -3.15 -1.01 -11.82
CA LYS A 156 -2.00 -1.66 -12.46
C LYS A 156 -0.81 -1.80 -11.50
N ASN A 157 0.42 -1.87 -11.99
CA ASN A 157 1.58 -2.01 -11.12
C ASN A 157 2.03 -0.64 -10.60
N LEU A 158 2.18 -0.52 -9.30
CA LEU A 158 2.68 0.67 -8.63
C LEU A 158 3.80 0.28 -7.66
N THR A 159 4.99 0.84 -7.90
CA THR A 159 6.12 0.76 -6.96
C THR A 159 6.34 2.11 -6.31
N MET A 160 6.40 2.13 -4.98
CA MET A 160 6.61 3.34 -4.19
C MET A 160 7.82 3.16 -3.27
N THR A 161 8.74 4.11 -3.30
CA THR A 161 9.94 4.11 -2.44
C THR A 161 10.06 5.46 -1.74
N GLY A 162 10.06 5.46 -0.40
CA GLY A 162 10.21 6.69 0.39
C GLY A 162 9.07 7.68 0.19
N CYS A 163 7.89 7.22 -0.23
CA CYS A 163 6.75 8.08 -0.51
C CYS A 163 5.87 8.30 0.73
N THR A 164 5.19 9.45 0.78
CA THR A 164 4.22 9.81 1.82
C THR A 164 2.84 9.99 1.21
N ILE A 165 1.84 9.27 1.72
CA ILE A 165 0.42 9.42 1.36
C ILE A 165 -0.31 9.92 2.59
N SER A 166 -0.69 11.20 2.59
CA SER A 166 -1.17 11.84 3.81
C SER A 166 -2.40 12.73 3.65
N ASN A 167 -3.26 12.79 4.66
CA ASN A 167 -4.36 13.76 4.72
C ASN A 167 -5.25 13.75 3.46
N ASN A 168 -5.47 12.57 2.87
CA ASN A 168 -6.40 12.40 1.77
C ASN A 168 -7.73 11.87 2.30
N THR A 169 -8.83 12.31 1.70
CA THR A 169 -10.18 11.92 2.08
C THR A 169 -10.92 11.36 0.89
N CYS A 170 -11.52 10.18 1.05
CA CYS A 170 -12.47 9.62 0.09
C CYS A 170 -13.88 9.70 0.69
N ALA A 171 -14.76 10.51 0.10
CA ALA A 171 -16.14 10.69 0.54
C ALA A 171 -17.10 10.26 -0.57
N GLY A 172 -18.12 9.49 -0.22
CA GLY A 172 -19.14 9.00 -1.16
C GLY A 172 -18.76 7.77 -1.99
N SER A 173 -17.60 7.14 -1.75
CA SER A 173 -17.18 5.90 -2.44
C SER A 173 -16.79 4.80 -1.44
N ARG A 174 -16.72 3.55 -1.93
CA ARG A 174 -16.40 2.32 -1.16
C ARG A 174 -14.89 2.12 -0.95
N HIS A 175 -14.10 3.17 -1.14
CA HIS A 175 -12.66 3.13 -1.40
C HIS A 175 -11.88 3.89 -0.33
N ALA A 176 -10.63 3.53 -0.08
CA ALA A 176 -9.83 4.17 0.93
C ALA A 176 -9.55 5.66 0.69
N GLY A 177 -9.38 6.40 1.79
CA GLY A 177 -8.93 7.79 1.73
C GLY A 177 -7.53 7.92 1.15
N GLY A 178 -6.61 7.03 1.55
CA GLY A 178 -5.21 7.06 1.12
C GLY A 178 -4.97 6.37 -0.21
N ILE A 179 -4.87 5.04 -0.20
CA ILE A 179 -4.53 4.21 -1.36
C ILE A 179 -5.57 3.15 -1.60
N ASN A 180 -6.05 3.06 -2.84
CA ASN A 180 -6.90 2.01 -3.32
C ASN A 180 -6.14 1.15 -4.32
N ASN A 181 -6.01 -0.14 -4.04
CA ASN A 181 -5.38 -1.11 -4.92
C ASN A 181 -6.40 -2.19 -5.32
N GLU A 182 -6.99 -2.10 -6.50
CA GLU A 182 -8.01 -3.05 -6.95
C GLU A 182 -8.03 -3.25 -8.46
N ALA A 183 -8.51 -4.41 -8.91
CA ALA A 183 -8.68 -4.68 -10.32
C ALA A 183 -9.92 -4.00 -10.88
N LYS A 184 -9.77 -3.49 -12.11
CA LYS A 184 -10.87 -2.96 -12.93
C LYS A 184 -11.25 -3.88 -14.09
N SER A 185 -10.47 -4.93 -14.34
CA SER A 185 -10.67 -5.91 -15.41
C SER A 185 -9.85 -7.19 -15.08
N SER A 186 -9.47 -8.00 -16.07
CA SER A 186 -8.62 -9.20 -15.91
C SER A 186 -7.16 -8.92 -15.47
N SER A 187 -6.88 -7.72 -14.97
CA SER A 187 -5.56 -7.32 -14.49
C SER A 187 -5.49 -7.50 -12.98
N ALA A 188 -4.46 -8.18 -12.48
CA ALA A 188 -4.16 -8.27 -11.06
C ALA A 188 -3.10 -7.22 -10.71
N PRO A 189 -3.47 -6.00 -10.26
CA PRO A 189 -2.51 -4.99 -9.89
C PRO A 189 -1.63 -5.42 -8.73
N VAL A 190 -0.36 -5.01 -8.80
CA VAL A 190 0.61 -5.21 -7.73
C VAL A 190 1.02 -3.84 -7.19
N LEU A 191 0.75 -3.62 -5.90
CA LEU A 191 1.25 -2.47 -5.16
C LEU A 191 2.44 -2.92 -4.30
N THR A 192 3.62 -2.35 -4.57
CA THR A 192 4.83 -2.59 -3.78
C THR A 192 5.30 -1.30 -3.14
N MET A 193 5.55 -1.32 -1.84
CA MET A 193 5.92 -0.15 -1.04
C MET A 193 7.17 -0.43 -0.21
N TYR A 194 8.16 0.46 -0.32
CA TYR A 194 9.40 0.44 0.44
C TYR A 194 9.57 1.73 1.23
N ASN A 195 9.70 1.64 2.55
CA ASN A 195 9.96 2.80 3.42
C ASN A 195 8.95 3.94 3.23
N CYS A 196 7.70 3.60 2.90
CA CYS A 196 6.62 4.56 2.67
C CYS A 196 5.83 4.84 3.94
N VAL A 197 5.18 6.00 3.99
CA VAL A 197 4.28 6.41 5.08
C VAL A 197 2.86 6.63 4.53
N VAL A 198 1.86 6.06 5.20
CA VAL A 198 0.43 6.30 4.92
C VAL A 198 -0.21 6.83 6.19
N GLU A 199 -0.54 8.13 6.24
CA GLU A 199 -0.98 8.77 7.48
C GLU A 199 -2.13 9.77 7.38
N GLY A 200 -2.99 9.83 8.40
CA GLY A 200 -4.03 10.87 8.46
C GLY A 200 -5.06 10.81 7.32
N ASN A 201 -5.14 9.69 6.59
CA ASN A 201 -6.10 9.53 5.52
C ASN A 201 -7.43 9.03 6.08
N SER A 202 -8.54 9.41 5.42
CA SER A 202 -9.88 9.13 5.94
C SER A 202 -10.89 8.70 4.89
N ASN A 203 -11.76 7.76 5.25
CA ASN A 203 -13.04 7.56 4.57
C ASN A 203 -14.20 7.67 5.59
N PRO A 204 -14.94 8.78 5.64
CA PRO A 204 -16.02 8.99 6.60
C PRO A 204 -17.29 8.17 6.32
N ASP A 205 -17.38 7.46 5.19
CA ASP A 205 -18.61 6.81 4.73
C ASP A 205 -18.54 5.27 4.76
N THR A 206 -17.37 4.68 4.48
CA THR A 206 -17.22 3.23 4.27
C THR A 206 -15.92 2.66 4.88
N TYR A 207 -15.19 1.81 4.17
CA TYR A 207 -14.02 1.04 4.62
C TYR A 207 -12.71 1.66 4.15
N GLY A 208 -11.60 1.29 4.79
CA GLY A 208 -10.25 1.69 4.36
C GLY A 208 -9.94 3.15 4.68
N GLY A 209 -9.31 3.45 5.81
CA GLY A 209 -8.82 4.82 6.01
C GLY A 209 -7.55 5.05 5.19
N GLY A 210 -6.53 4.25 5.50
CA GLY A 210 -5.21 4.32 4.89
C GLY A 210 -5.14 3.60 3.56
N VAL A 211 -5.32 2.27 3.57
CA VAL A 211 -5.17 1.41 2.40
C VAL A 211 -6.38 0.49 2.28
N PHE A 212 -6.95 0.42 1.08
CA PHE A 212 -7.84 -0.66 0.66
C PHE A 212 -7.07 -1.53 -0.32
N ASN A 213 -6.93 -2.82 0.00
CA ASN A 213 -6.32 -3.80 -0.88
C ASN A 213 -7.36 -4.84 -1.33
N GLY A 214 -7.65 -4.84 -2.62
CA GLY A 214 -8.41 -5.86 -3.32
C GLY A 214 -7.56 -6.96 -3.95
N GLU A 215 -6.25 -6.73 -4.07
CA GLU A 215 -5.34 -7.46 -4.97
C GLU A 215 -4.02 -7.78 -4.25
N LYS A 216 -2.86 -7.57 -4.86
CA LYS A 216 -1.54 -7.85 -4.27
C LYS A 216 -0.90 -6.60 -3.66
N LEU A 217 -0.57 -6.67 -2.38
CA LEU A 217 0.11 -5.62 -1.62
C LEU A 217 1.36 -6.17 -0.92
N PHE A 218 2.51 -5.57 -1.22
CA PHE A 218 3.78 -5.85 -0.55
C PHE A 218 4.31 -4.60 0.12
N MET A 219 4.56 -4.68 1.43
CA MET A 219 5.04 -3.57 2.25
C MET A 219 6.32 -3.95 2.98
N TYR A 220 7.35 -3.13 2.84
CA TYR A 220 8.67 -3.34 3.44
C TYR A 220 9.11 -2.07 4.17
N GLY A 221 9.23 -2.14 5.50
CA GLY A 221 9.63 -0.99 6.32
C GLY A 221 8.65 0.19 6.25
N CYS A 222 7.37 -0.07 5.97
CA CYS A 222 6.34 0.97 5.82
C CYS A 222 5.66 1.32 7.14
N THR A 223 5.17 2.55 7.26
CA THR A 223 4.35 2.99 8.39
C THR A 223 2.93 3.36 7.94
N VAL A 224 1.91 2.80 8.57
CA VAL A 224 0.49 3.13 8.37
C VAL A 224 -0.10 3.60 9.70
N ARG A 225 -0.41 4.89 9.84
CA ARG A 225 -0.84 5.43 11.13
C ARG A 225 -1.86 6.55 11.07
N ASN A 226 -2.65 6.69 12.13
CA ASN A 226 -3.62 7.78 12.29
C ASN A 226 -4.62 7.89 11.12
N ASN A 227 -4.88 6.79 10.41
CA ASN A 227 -5.89 6.75 9.36
C ASN A 227 -7.23 6.34 9.96
N SER A 228 -8.33 6.82 9.37
CA SER A 228 -9.67 6.58 9.89
C SER A 228 -10.67 6.15 8.83
N SER A 229 -11.57 5.25 9.18
CA SER A 229 -12.75 4.94 8.37
C SER A 229 -13.99 4.87 9.25
N ARG A 230 -15.19 5.02 8.69
CA ARG A 230 -16.43 4.79 9.44
C ARG A 230 -16.75 3.30 9.61
N GLY A 231 -16.42 2.49 8.61
CA GLY A 231 -16.68 1.06 8.53
C GLY A 231 -15.61 0.24 9.22
N SER A 232 -14.67 -0.30 8.45
CA SER A 232 -13.62 -1.21 8.95
C SER A 232 -12.30 -0.96 8.22
N GLY A 233 -11.20 -1.37 8.84
CA GLY A 233 -9.86 -1.22 8.25
C GLY A 233 -9.44 0.24 8.20
N GLY A 234 -9.42 0.89 9.36
CA GLY A 234 -8.92 2.26 9.49
C GLY A 234 -7.52 2.41 8.93
N GLY A 235 -6.62 1.47 9.25
CA GLY A 235 -5.30 1.40 8.66
C GLY A 235 -5.34 0.73 7.30
N ILE A 236 -5.59 -0.57 7.29
CA ILE A 236 -5.61 -1.41 6.09
C ILE A 236 -6.90 -2.24 6.06
N TYR A 237 -7.62 -2.21 4.95
CA TYR A 237 -8.74 -3.10 4.66
C TYR A 237 -8.34 -4.11 3.58
N LEU A 238 -8.57 -5.39 3.82
CA LEU A 238 -8.20 -6.51 2.96
C LEU A 238 -9.46 -7.20 2.43
N ASN A 239 -9.67 -7.15 1.11
CA ASN A 239 -10.83 -7.75 0.46
C ASN A 239 -10.72 -9.28 0.34
N LEU A 240 -11.80 -9.91 -0.14
CA LEU A 240 -12.00 -11.37 -0.18
C LEU A 240 -10.88 -12.19 -0.82
N PHE A 241 -10.20 -11.67 -1.84
CA PHE A 241 -9.16 -12.38 -2.61
C PHE A 241 -7.78 -11.70 -2.53
N SER A 242 -7.63 -10.76 -1.59
CA SER A 242 -6.40 -9.97 -1.50
C SER A 242 -5.24 -10.79 -0.94
N GLU A 243 -4.04 -10.57 -1.47
CA GLU A 243 -2.78 -11.10 -0.94
C GLU A 243 -1.98 -9.93 -0.37
N THR A 244 -1.64 -10.00 0.91
CA THR A 244 -0.91 -8.91 1.58
C THR A 244 0.29 -9.45 2.35
N THR A 245 1.45 -8.82 2.17
CA THR A 245 2.67 -9.10 2.93
C THR A 245 3.17 -7.82 3.60
N LEU A 246 3.37 -7.88 4.91
CA LEU A 246 4.10 -6.89 5.69
C LEU A 246 5.40 -7.52 6.16
N ALA A 247 6.53 -6.88 5.83
CA ALA A 247 7.85 -7.34 6.22
C ALA A 247 8.79 -6.20 6.56
N GLN A 248 9.97 -6.54 7.09
CA GLN A 248 11.09 -5.62 7.32
C GLN A 248 10.71 -4.42 8.20
N GLY A 249 10.04 -4.65 9.32
CA GLY A 249 9.76 -3.62 10.32
C GLY A 249 8.58 -2.71 9.97
N CYS A 250 7.58 -3.20 9.23
CA CYS A 250 6.35 -2.44 9.01
C CYS A 250 5.65 -2.10 10.34
N VAL A 251 5.03 -0.92 10.42
CA VAL A 251 4.31 -0.42 11.61
C VAL A 251 2.91 0.02 11.22
N VAL A 252 1.87 -0.59 11.80
CA VAL A 252 0.46 -0.25 11.56
C VAL A 252 -0.22 0.11 12.89
N THR A 253 -0.32 1.40 13.22
CA THR A 253 -0.70 1.84 14.59
C THR A 253 -1.57 3.09 14.62
N GLY A 254 -2.39 3.27 15.65
CA GLY A 254 -3.17 4.51 15.83
C GLY A 254 -4.27 4.73 14.79
N ASN A 255 -4.62 3.72 14.00
CA ASN A 255 -5.72 3.80 13.04
C ASN A 255 -7.07 3.43 13.68
N SER A 256 -8.19 3.94 13.12
CA SER A 256 -9.54 3.76 13.65
C SER A 256 -10.54 3.34 12.56
N PRO A 257 -11.46 2.38 12.78
CA PRO A 257 -11.66 1.66 14.04
C PRO A 257 -10.60 0.60 14.30
N ASP A 258 -10.01 0.04 13.24
CA ASP A 258 -9.05 -1.06 13.32
C ASP A 258 -7.76 -0.74 12.59
N GLN A 259 -6.67 -1.39 13.00
CA GLN A 259 -5.38 -1.30 12.32
C GLN A 259 -5.42 -2.03 10.98
N ILE A 260 -5.93 -3.27 10.99
CA ILE A 260 -6.09 -4.12 9.82
C ILE A 260 -7.44 -4.83 9.94
N CYS A 261 -8.21 -4.90 8.85
CA CYS A 261 -9.45 -5.68 8.76
C CYS A 261 -9.35 -6.66 7.57
N GLY A 262 -9.70 -7.92 7.78
CA GLY A 262 -9.54 -9.01 6.81
C GLY A 262 -8.24 -9.81 7.04
N PRO A 263 -7.80 -10.63 6.07
CA PRO A 263 -8.39 -10.82 4.74
C PRO A 263 -9.74 -11.53 4.80
N GLY A 264 -10.50 -11.45 3.71
CA GLY A 264 -11.70 -12.27 3.57
C GLY A 264 -11.37 -13.74 3.24
N GLN A 265 -12.41 -14.55 3.01
CA GLN A 265 -12.35 -16.02 2.97
C GLN A 265 -11.26 -16.63 2.07
N TYR A 266 -10.85 -15.95 0.99
CA TYR A 266 -9.91 -16.46 -0.01
C TYR A 266 -8.62 -15.63 -0.09
N GLY A 267 -8.44 -14.67 0.81
CA GLY A 267 -7.28 -13.80 0.85
C GLY A 267 -6.24 -14.30 1.84
N SER A 268 -5.07 -13.68 1.83
CA SER A 268 -3.97 -13.99 2.73
C SER A 268 -3.32 -12.72 3.28
N LEU A 269 -2.89 -12.81 4.53
CA LEU A 269 -2.09 -11.79 5.20
C LEU A 269 -0.88 -12.49 5.83
N SER A 270 0.30 -12.13 5.36
CA SER A 270 1.58 -12.54 5.94
C SER A 270 2.21 -11.34 6.61
N ILE A 271 2.57 -11.47 7.89
CA ILE A 271 3.27 -10.46 8.67
C ILE A 271 4.50 -11.14 9.25
N ASP A 272 5.69 -10.64 8.92
CA ASP A 272 6.91 -11.17 9.54
C ASP A 272 7.03 -10.72 11.02
N GLY A 273 7.84 -11.44 11.79
CA GLY A 273 8.02 -11.16 13.22
C GLY A 273 8.71 -9.82 13.54
N SER A 274 9.17 -9.08 12.55
CA SER A 274 9.77 -7.75 12.74
C SER A 274 8.73 -6.62 12.72
N CYS A 275 7.51 -6.88 12.25
CA CYS A 275 6.47 -5.87 12.11
C CYS A 275 5.68 -5.63 13.41
N THR A 276 5.06 -4.46 13.53
CA THR A 276 4.20 -4.06 14.66
C THR A 276 2.80 -3.69 14.15
N VAL A 277 1.75 -4.29 14.72
CA VAL A 277 0.34 -3.95 14.42
C VAL A 277 -0.41 -3.66 15.72
N GLY A 278 -0.95 -2.44 15.83
CA GLY A 278 -1.62 -1.94 17.02
C GLY A 278 -0.67 -1.35 18.06
N ASN A 279 -1.25 -0.88 19.16
CA ASN A 279 -0.50 -0.33 20.30
C ASN A 279 0.30 -1.41 21.05
N THR A 280 0.23 -2.65 20.57
CA THR A 280 0.93 -3.79 21.10
C THR A 280 1.99 -4.19 20.08
N ALA A 281 3.21 -3.70 20.27
CA ALA A 281 4.36 -4.51 19.90
C ALA A 281 4.12 -5.87 20.57
N GLY A 282 4.10 -6.97 19.79
CA GLY A 282 3.77 -8.29 20.30
C GLY A 282 4.37 -8.54 21.69
N ASN A 283 3.54 -9.03 22.61
CA ASN A 283 3.86 -9.36 24.00
C ASN A 283 3.94 -8.19 25.00
N LYS A 284 2.87 -7.41 25.12
CA LYS A 284 2.41 -7.12 26.48
C LYS A 284 1.23 -8.04 26.74
N ALA A 285 1.41 -8.96 27.70
CA ALA A 285 0.29 -9.56 28.40
C ALA A 285 -0.74 -8.46 28.61
N VAL A 286 -2.01 -8.77 28.36
CA VAL A 286 -3.10 -7.94 28.87
C VAL A 286 -2.71 -7.66 30.31
N ALA A 287 -2.36 -6.40 30.60
CA ALA A 287 -2.29 -5.98 31.98
C ALA A 287 -3.75 -6.08 32.42
N LEU A 288 -4.14 -7.26 32.91
CA LEU A 288 -5.25 -7.41 33.82
C LEU A 288 -5.02 -6.25 34.77
N SER A 289 -5.93 -5.27 34.75
CA SER A 289 -5.82 -4.10 35.60
C SER A 289 -5.75 -4.63 37.02
N GLY A 290 -4.52 -4.78 37.52
CA GLY A 290 -4.27 -5.28 38.85
C GLY A 290 -5.00 -4.35 39.78
N PHE A 291 -5.67 -4.93 40.77
CA PHE A 291 -6.27 -4.16 41.83
C PHE A 291 -5.24 -3.19 42.41
N ALA A 292 -5.69 -1.98 42.76
CA ALA A 292 -4.81 -0.98 43.35
C ALA A 292 -3.99 -1.60 44.49
N GLN A 293 -2.75 -1.15 44.69
CA GLN A 293 -1.88 -1.65 45.74
C GLN A 293 -2.61 -1.61 47.10
N GLY A 294 -2.83 -2.78 47.71
CA GLY A 294 -3.61 -2.92 48.96
C GLY A 294 -5.07 -3.36 48.79
N SER A 295 -5.56 -3.53 47.56
CA SER A 295 -6.92 -3.94 47.22
C SER A 295 -6.98 -5.36 46.63
N VAL A 296 -6.08 -6.25 47.06
CA VAL A 296 -6.06 -7.64 46.59
C VAL A 296 -7.41 -8.29 46.99
N PRO A 297 -8.24 -8.74 46.03
CA PRO A 297 -9.43 -9.50 46.36
C PRO A 297 -8.99 -10.77 47.07
N GLU A 298 -9.82 -11.28 47.98
CA GLU A 298 -9.59 -12.63 48.48
C GLU A 298 -9.46 -13.59 47.30
N LEU A 299 -8.40 -14.40 47.32
CA LEU A 299 -8.15 -15.43 46.33
C LEU A 299 -9.41 -16.29 46.22
N ARG A 300 -10.10 -16.19 45.07
CA ARG A 300 -11.24 -17.03 44.77
C ARG A 300 -10.75 -18.47 44.73
N LYS A 301 -11.27 -19.32 45.62
CA LYS A 301 -10.99 -20.75 45.61
C LYS A 301 -11.78 -21.39 44.46
N THR A 302 -11.16 -21.47 43.30
CA THR A 302 -11.75 -21.93 42.05
C THR A 302 -12.07 -23.43 42.02
N THR A 303 -11.51 -24.21 42.95
CA THR A 303 -11.72 -25.67 43.00
C THR A 303 -13.17 -26.02 43.31
N GLY A 304 -13.83 -26.71 42.37
CA GLY A 304 -15.20 -27.23 42.54
C GLY A 304 -16.30 -26.21 42.29
N GLU A 305 -15.96 -24.99 41.87
CA GLU A 305 -16.97 -24.01 41.50
C GLU A 305 -17.65 -24.37 40.17
N PRO A 306 -18.96 -24.13 40.03
CA PRO A 306 -19.71 -24.61 38.87
C PRO A 306 -19.19 -24.09 37.51
N ASP A 307 -18.71 -22.85 37.45
CA ASP A 307 -18.15 -22.25 36.25
C ASP A 307 -16.78 -22.83 35.89
N VAL A 308 -15.93 -23.07 36.89
CA VAL A 308 -14.61 -23.68 36.72
C VAL A 308 -14.75 -25.14 36.30
N VAL A 309 -15.62 -25.91 36.96
CA VAL A 309 -15.91 -27.30 36.60
C VAL A 309 -16.55 -27.39 35.20
N ALA A 310 -17.40 -26.43 34.82
CA ALA A 310 -17.95 -26.37 33.47
C ALA A 310 -16.88 -26.08 32.42
N ALA A 311 -15.95 -25.16 32.70
CA ALA A 311 -14.83 -24.87 31.81
C ALA A 311 -13.87 -26.05 31.69
N GLU A 312 -13.50 -26.70 32.80
CA GLU A 312 -12.69 -27.93 32.82
C GLU A 312 -13.37 -29.07 32.06
N GLY A 313 -14.69 -29.26 32.27
CA GLY A 313 -15.47 -30.25 31.54
C GLY A 313 -15.49 -29.98 30.05
N ALA A 314 -15.72 -28.73 29.64
CA ALA A 314 -15.68 -28.33 28.25
C ALA A 314 -14.27 -28.47 27.65
N LEU A 315 -13.20 -28.17 28.38
CA LEU A 315 -11.82 -28.38 27.91
C LEU A 315 -11.42 -29.85 27.85
N ASN A 316 -12.06 -30.74 28.60
CA ASN A 316 -11.83 -32.18 28.52
C ASN A 316 -12.70 -32.89 27.47
N ASP A 317 -13.79 -32.25 27.03
CA ASP A 317 -14.63 -32.74 25.95
C ASP A 317 -14.15 -32.24 24.58
N SER A 318 -13.57 -33.14 23.81
CA SER A 318 -13.09 -32.86 22.45
C SER A 318 -14.16 -32.38 21.46
N GLY A 319 -15.45 -32.61 21.76
CA GLY A 319 -16.59 -32.13 20.99
C GLY A 319 -17.09 -30.75 21.40
N SER A 320 -16.55 -30.15 22.47
CA SER A 320 -17.01 -28.86 22.95
C SER A 320 -16.52 -27.70 22.07
N GLY A 321 -17.31 -26.62 22.02
CA GLY A 321 -16.92 -25.40 21.33
C GLY A 321 -15.68 -24.73 21.96
N LEU A 322 -15.50 -24.86 23.28
CA LEU A 322 -14.36 -24.31 24.00
C LEU A 322 -13.07 -25.06 23.64
N PHE A 323 -13.11 -26.40 23.68
CA PHE A 323 -11.99 -27.24 23.26
C PHE A 323 -11.61 -26.96 21.80
N THR A 324 -12.61 -26.89 20.91
CA THR A 324 -12.39 -26.59 19.48
C THR A 324 -11.72 -25.23 19.29
N SER A 325 -12.19 -24.20 20.01
CA SER A 325 -11.62 -22.85 19.92
C SER A 325 -10.16 -22.80 20.42
N VAL A 326 -9.88 -23.44 21.56
CA VAL A 326 -8.53 -23.52 22.14
C VAL A 326 -7.61 -24.34 21.23
N LYS A 327 -8.07 -25.50 20.75
CA LYS A 327 -7.34 -26.35 19.80
C LYS A 327 -6.98 -25.58 18.55
N ASN A 328 -7.93 -24.89 17.91
CA ASN A 328 -7.68 -24.14 16.68
C ASN A 328 -6.70 -22.98 16.91
N THR A 329 -6.81 -22.30 18.05
CA THR A 329 -5.90 -21.22 18.42
C THR A 329 -4.47 -21.75 18.59
N LEU A 330 -4.29 -22.83 19.36
CA LEU A 330 -2.98 -23.47 19.56
C LEU A 330 -2.44 -24.11 18.27
N HIS A 331 -3.30 -24.62 17.41
CA HIS A 331 -2.94 -25.19 16.12
C HIS A 331 -2.35 -24.13 15.17
N ILE A 332 -2.93 -22.92 15.18
CA ILE A 332 -2.42 -21.76 14.45
C ILE A 332 -1.06 -21.32 15.03
N ASP A 333 -0.93 -21.27 16.35
CA ASP A 333 0.29 -20.81 17.03
C ASP A 333 1.46 -21.80 16.89
N LEU A 334 1.17 -23.10 16.80
CA LEU A 334 2.16 -24.17 16.67
C LEU A 334 2.48 -24.56 15.21
N GLY A 335 1.87 -23.91 14.22
CA GLY A 335 2.23 -24.04 12.80
C GLY A 335 2.02 -25.43 12.17
N ALA A 336 1.17 -26.29 12.75
CA ALA A 336 1.00 -27.66 12.28
C ALA A 336 -0.03 -27.75 11.14
N SER A 337 0.39 -27.82 9.88
CA SER A 337 -0.53 -28.18 8.79
C SER A 337 -0.68 -29.72 8.70
N GLY A 338 -1.76 -30.27 9.24
CA GLY A 338 -2.17 -31.68 9.07
C GLY A 338 -2.29 -32.49 10.37
N GLU A 339 -3.21 -33.45 10.37
CA GLU A 339 -3.45 -34.35 11.50
C GLU A 339 -2.24 -35.26 11.75
N VAL A 340 -1.53 -35.06 12.86
CA VAL A 340 -0.64 -36.10 13.43
C VAL A 340 -0.71 -36.12 14.95
N VAL A 341 -1.09 -37.30 15.44
CA VAL A 341 -0.86 -37.80 16.80
C VAL A 341 0.66 -37.88 17.03
N ALA A 342 1.23 -37.07 17.93
CA ALA A 342 2.62 -37.23 18.32
C ALA A 342 2.79 -37.03 19.84
N GLY A 343 3.21 -38.10 20.51
CA GLY A 343 3.71 -38.05 21.87
C GLY A 343 4.91 -37.11 21.97
N LEU A 344 4.93 -36.32 23.04
CA LEU A 344 5.88 -35.23 23.35
C LEU A 344 7.33 -35.67 23.63
N ALA A 345 7.82 -36.74 23.01
CA ALA A 345 9.09 -37.36 23.38
C ALA A 345 10.13 -37.30 22.25
N SER A 346 10.40 -36.12 21.67
CA SER A 346 11.66 -35.84 20.94
C SER A 346 11.76 -34.48 20.24
N MET A 347 10.86 -33.51 20.49
CA MET A 347 11.05 -32.17 19.91
C MET A 347 11.98 -31.33 20.79
N SER A 348 13.20 -31.12 20.30
CA SER A 348 14.09 -30.03 20.69
C SER A 348 13.52 -28.69 20.19
N ALA A 349 12.32 -28.33 20.64
CA ALA A 349 11.87 -26.95 20.59
C ALA A 349 12.39 -26.30 21.88
N THR A 350 13.33 -25.37 21.77
CA THR A 350 13.71 -24.55 22.92
C THR A 350 12.45 -23.88 23.43
N LEU A 351 12.06 -24.24 24.65
CA LEU A 351 10.90 -23.79 25.38
C LEU A 351 11.09 -22.30 25.75
N TYR A 352 11.10 -21.42 24.74
CA TYR A 352 11.36 -19.98 24.91
C TYR A 352 10.20 -19.25 25.62
N ASN A 353 9.16 -19.97 26.08
CA ASN A 353 7.95 -19.39 26.66
C ASN A 353 7.38 -20.11 27.90
N ALA A 354 8.07 -21.03 28.59
CA ALA A 354 7.49 -21.67 29.78
C ALA A 354 7.97 -21.13 31.14
N PHE A 355 8.94 -20.21 31.19
CA PHE A 355 9.39 -19.66 32.47
C PHE A 355 9.61 -18.15 32.37
N THR A 356 8.54 -17.38 32.46
CA THR A 356 8.60 -15.93 32.75
C THR A 356 8.30 -15.61 34.21
N TYR A 357 8.67 -16.52 35.12
CA TYR A 357 8.85 -16.22 36.54
C TYR A 357 10.29 -16.47 36.96
N GLU A 358 11.26 -15.90 36.24
CA GLU A 358 12.55 -15.61 36.87
C GLU A 358 12.30 -14.49 37.88
N ASN A 359 12.43 -14.81 39.17
CA ASN A 359 12.32 -13.94 40.35
C ASN A 359 11.00 -13.94 41.16
N VAL A 360 10.13 -14.94 41.00
CA VAL A 360 9.16 -15.22 42.08
C VAL A 360 9.78 -16.29 42.98
N PRO A 361 10.08 -15.98 44.24
CA PRO A 361 10.41 -17.02 45.21
C PRO A 361 9.19 -17.92 45.31
N LEU A 362 9.30 -19.16 44.83
CA LEU A 362 8.40 -20.22 45.26
C LEU A 362 8.75 -20.47 46.72
N ALA A 363 7.99 -19.85 47.62
CA ALA A 363 7.95 -20.28 49.01
C ALA A 363 7.29 -21.66 49.02
N ASP A 364 8.12 -22.69 48.89
CA ASP A 364 7.68 -24.06 48.96
C ASP A 364 7.47 -24.48 50.41
N ALA A 365 6.41 -25.28 50.59
CA ALA A 365 6.27 -26.34 51.56
C ALA A 365 7.07 -26.26 52.88
N SER A 366 6.38 -25.82 53.94
CA SER A 366 6.22 -26.57 55.19
C SER A 366 5.02 -26.07 55.97
#